data_AF-A0A409XI61-F1
#
_entry.id   AF-A0A409XI61-F1
#
_cell.length_a   1.000
_cell.length_b   1.000
_cell.length_c   1.000
_cell.angle_alpha   90.00
_cell.angle_beta   90.00
_cell.angle_gamma   90.00
#
_symmetry.space_group_name_H-M   'P 1'
#
loop_
_entity.id
_entity.type
_entity.pdbx_description
1 polymer ?
#
loop_
_entity_poly.entity_id
_entity_poly.type
_entity_poly.pdbx_seq_one_letter_code
_entity_poly.pdbx_strand_id
1 'polypeptide(L)'
;MSWSTFKCKNSDFQVKSAVDGTTYPVSRSALMNSDVFKDMFACCDAGTSGSEDEDALELQETSGELAALLCLLHDPPAPPEQIPSDDLFQKIRYDPATVIPLPLLVSLLFRLVDKYAIAEGVATNLRVHLRANAPAYPLEVYGFAALHEMDWEASEASQYVLPIASYRFEEIKVIPNVVSYHKLVRLQDFRVKALRDLLLGEEIFPHGYGACTTHYDSTTTSWDRQRKALMGRIDNATDVAGEMSALTETFTACKICCKACTAAVEMLAVSSIAFP
;
A
#
# COMPACT_ATOMS: atom_id res chain seq x y z
N MET A 1 -1.82 4.24 -19.11
CA MET A 1 -0.47 4.18 -19.74
C MET A 1 -0.26 2.77 -20.26
N SER A 2 0.23 2.59 -21.49
CA SER A 2 0.52 1.26 -22.06
C SER A 2 1.99 0.92 -21.84
N TRP A 3 2.29 -0.17 -21.12
CA TRP A 3 3.67 -0.58 -20.78
C TRP A 3 4.35 -1.43 -21.86
N SER A 4 3.62 -1.81 -22.91
CA SER A 4 4.13 -2.62 -24.02
C SER A 4 4.60 -1.80 -25.22
N THR A 5 4.42 -0.48 -25.16
CA THR A 5 4.70 0.41 -26.30
C THR A 5 5.41 1.67 -25.80
N PHE A 6 6.56 1.97 -26.40
CA PHE A 6 7.34 3.16 -26.08
C PHE A 6 7.53 4.03 -27.33
N LYS A 7 7.47 5.35 -27.16
CA LYS A 7 7.75 6.34 -28.22
C LYS A 7 8.49 7.53 -27.63
N CYS A 8 9.62 7.89 -28.23
CA CYS A 8 10.35 9.12 -27.92
C CYS A 8 10.23 10.11 -29.08
N LYS A 9 9.91 11.38 -28.80
CA LYS A 9 9.83 12.44 -29.82
C LYS A 9 11.19 13.06 -30.15
N ASN A 10 12.07 13.17 -29.15
CA ASN A 10 13.36 13.86 -29.25
C ASN A 10 14.48 12.85 -28.97
N SER A 11 14.61 11.85 -29.84
CA SER A 11 15.62 10.81 -29.66
C SER A 11 16.98 11.26 -30.18
N ASP A 12 18.01 11.01 -29.39
CA ASP A 12 19.43 11.24 -29.71
C ASP A 12 20.27 9.96 -29.53
N PHE A 13 19.62 8.83 -29.20
CA PHE A 13 20.28 7.55 -28.96
C PHE A 13 19.35 6.38 -29.30
N GLN A 14 19.90 5.18 -29.49
CA GLN A 14 19.14 3.98 -29.79
C GLN A 14 19.43 2.87 -28.77
N VAL A 15 18.38 2.17 -28.36
CA VAL A 15 18.50 0.98 -27.51
C VAL A 15 17.79 -0.17 -28.20
N LYS A 16 18.46 -1.31 -28.32
CA LYS A 16 17.98 -2.47 -29.06
C LYS A 16 17.85 -3.67 -28.13
N SER A 17 16.76 -4.41 -28.26
CA SER A 17 16.62 -5.73 -27.62
C SER A 17 17.51 -6.74 -28.34
N ALA A 18 18.42 -7.39 -27.62
CA ALA A 18 19.23 -8.49 -28.13
C ALA A 18 18.38 -9.77 -28.33
N VAL A 19 17.24 -9.88 -27.66
CA VAL A 19 16.40 -11.09 -27.70
C VAL A 19 15.55 -11.13 -28.97
N ASP A 20 14.92 -10.02 -29.33
CA ASP A 20 14.00 -9.95 -30.49
C ASP A 20 14.44 -8.95 -31.58
N GLY A 21 15.53 -8.22 -31.36
CA GLY A 21 16.10 -7.28 -32.34
C GLY A 21 15.35 -5.96 -32.45
N THR A 22 14.31 -5.72 -31.64
CA THR A 22 13.51 -4.49 -31.70
C THR A 22 14.34 -3.31 -31.22
N THR A 23 14.40 -2.25 -32.02
CA THR A 23 15.11 -1.01 -31.68
C THR A 23 14.14 0.09 -31.26
N TYR A 24 14.47 0.77 -30.16
CA TYR A 24 13.74 1.90 -29.64
C TYR A 24 14.59 3.17 -29.73
N PRO A 25 14.08 4.24 -30.38
CA PRO A 25 14.69 5.56 -30.31
C PRO A 25 14.44 6.16 -28.93
N VAL A 26 15.49 6.62 -28.24
CA VAL A 26 15.44 7.10 -26.85
C VAL A 26 16.21 8.40 -26.70
N SER A 27 16.06 9.06 -25.55
CA SER A 27 16.84 10.23 -25.17
C SER A 27 17.87 9.83 -24.12
N ARG A 28 19.15 10.04 -24.42
CA ARG A 28 20.27 9.79 -23.50
C ARG A 28 20.06 10.54 -22.18
N SER A 29 19.51 11.75 -22.21
CA SER A 29 19.18 12.52 -21.00
C SER A 29 18.22 11.81 -20.04
N ALA A 30 17.22 11.09 -20.56
CA ALA A 30 16.27 10.33 -19.75
C ALA A 30 16.89 9.04 -19.20
N LEU A 31 17.77 8.39 -19.97
CA LEU A 31 18.50 7.21 -19.49
C LEU A 31 19.39 7.53 -18.27
N MET A 32 19.85 8.78 -18.13
CA MET A 32 20.58 9.23 -16.94
C MET A 32 19.76 9.15 -15.64
N ASN A 33 18.46 8.85 -15.69
CA ASN A 33 17.66 8.54 -14.50
C ASN A 33 18.00 7.17 -13.89
N SER A 34 18.94 6.42 -14.46
CA SER A 34 19.49 5.17 -13.92
C SER A 34 21.00 5.28 -13.76
N ASP A 35 21.49 4.86 -12.59
CA ASP A 35 22.93 4.95 -12.29
C ASP A 35 23.75 3.99 -13.15
N VAL A 36 23.18 2.83 -13.51
CA VAL A 36 23.80 1.89 -14.46
C VAL A 36 24.07 2.56 -15.81
N PHE A 37 23.09 3.29 -16.36
CA PHE A 37 23.31 3.99 -17.62
C PHE A 37 24.27 5.18 -17.46
N LYS A 38 24.18 5.94 -16.36
CA LYS A 38 25.14 7.03 -16.08
C LYS A 38 26.59 6.52 -16.12
N ASP A 39 26.87 5.45 -15.40
CA ASP A 39 28.22 4.87 -15.31
C ASP A 39 28.69 4.33 -16.66
N MET A 40 27.79 3.65 -17.39
CA MET A 40 28.09 3.15 -18.72
C MET A 40 28.48 4.26 -19.69
N PHE A 41 27.71 5.36 -19.73
CA PHE A 41 28.03 6.49 -20.61
C PHE A 41 29.32 7.20 -20.19
N ALA A 42 29.56 7.35 -18.88
CA ALA A 42 30.80 7.94 -18.37
C ALA A 42 32.05 7.15 -18.77
N CYS A 43 31.96 5.83 -18.87
CA CYS A 43 33.08 4.98 -19.33
C CYS A 43 33.29 5.01 -20.84
N CYS A 44 32.22 5.15 -21.64
CA CYS A 44 32.28 5.02 -23.09
C CYS A 44 32.54 6.36 -23.82
N ASP A 45 32.15 7.50 -23.26
CA ASP A 45 32.30 8.82 -23.91
C ASP A 45 33.77 9.34 -23.92
N ALA A 46 34.71 8.62 -23.29
CA ALA A 46 36.08 9.10 -23.06
C ALA A 46 37.10 8.86 -24.19
N GLY A 47 36.76 8.26 -25.34
CA GLY A 47 37.81 7.91 -26.31
C GLY A 47 37.49 7.46 -27.73
N THR A 48 36.25 7.43 -28.21
CA THR A 48 35.93 6.78 -29.50
C THR A 48 35.39 7.74 -30.54
N SER A 49 36.29 8.23 -31.40
CA SER A 49 35.96 8.90 -32.68
C SER A 49 35.74 7.86 -33.79
N GLY A 50 34.81 6.93 -33.59
CA GLY A 50 34.59 5.78 -34.49
C GLY A 50 33.12 5.63 -34.90
N SER A 51 32.89 5.71 -36.22
CA SER A 51 31.71 5.29 -37.03
C SER A 51 30.29 5.43 -36.44
N GLU A 52 29.48 6.26 -37.09
CA GLU A 52 28.04 6.54 -36.87
C GLU A 52 27.10 5.32 -36.86
N ASP A 53 27.59 4.11 -37.14
CA ASP A 53 26.80 2.85 -37.19
C ASP A 53 26.86 2.02 -35.89
N GLU A 54 27.68 2.39 -34.89
CA GLU A 54 27.82 1.66 -33.61
C GLU A 54 27.00 2.24 -32.42
N ASP A 55 26.17 3.26 -32.64
CA ASP A 55 25.49 4.03 -31.58
C ASP A 55 24.21 3.39 -30.99
N ALA A 56 24.07 2.06 -31.09
CA ALA A 56 22.95 1.34 -30.52
C ALA A 56 23.39 0.48 -29.32
N LEU A 57 22.82 0.77 -28.14
CA LEU A 57 23.02 -0.05 -26.95
C LEU A 57 22.15 -1.31 -26.99
N GLU A 58 22.76 -2.48 -27.03
CA GLU A 58 22.04 -3.75 -26.97
C GLU A 58 21.81 -4.23 -25.53
N LEU A 59 20.56 -4.54 -25.19
CA LEU A 59 20.12 -5.00 -23.86
C LEU A 59 19.44 -6.38 -23.97
N GLN A 60 19.55 -7.20 -22.91
CA GLN A 60 19.08 -8.60 -22.91
C GLN A 60 17.58 -8.76 -22.58
N GLU A 61 16.86 -7.65 -22.51
CA GLU A 61 15.44 -7.53 -22.23
C GLU A 61 14.64 -7.87 -23.48
N THR A 62 13.48 -8.51 -23.30
CA THR A 62 12.51 -8.59 -24.41
C THR A 62 11.99 -7.19 -24.75
N SER A 63 11.47 -6.98 -25.96
CA SER A 63 10.87 -5.71 -26.39
C SER A 63 9.83 -5.16 -25.40
N GLY A 64 8.99 -6.01 -24.81
CA GLY A 64 8.00 -5.59 -23.82
C GLY A 64 8.61 -5.09 -22.51
N GLU A 65 9.64 -5.77 -22.00
CA GLU A 65 10.36 -5.36 -20.80
C GLU A 65 11.17 -4.09 -21.04
N LEU A 66 11.80 -4.00 -22.22
CA LEU A 66 12.55 -2.83 -22.65
C LEU A 66 11.62 -1.62 -22.81
N ALA A 67 10.46 -1.77 -23.43
CA ALA A 67 9.46 -0.70 -23.49
C ALA A 67 9.05 -0.21 -22.10
N ALA A 68 8.83 -1.13 -21.15
CA ALA A 68 8.50 -0.77 -19.77
C ALA A 68 9.64 -0.02 -19.07
N LEU A 69 10.88 -0.48 -19.23
CA LEU A 69 12.08 0.21 -18.72
C LEU A 69 12.17 1.63 -19.26
N LEU A 70 12.00 1.79 -20.57
CA LEU A 70 12.07 3.09 -21.23
C LEU A 70 10.93 4.00 -20.79
N CYS A 71 9.72 3.47 -20.58
CA CYS A 71 8.62 4.22 -19.95
C CYS A 71 9.02 4.71 -18.54
N LEU A 72 9.59 3.85 -17.68
CA LEU A 72 10.02 4.24 -16.33
C LEU A 72 11.05 5.37 -16.34
N LEU A 73 11.99 5.37 -17.30
CA LEU A 73 13.07 6.35 -17.37
C LEU A 73 12.63 7.68 -17.99
N HIS A 74 11.73 7.63 -18.98
CA HIS A 74 11.31 8.81 -19.73
C HIS A 74 10.07 9.50 -19.18
N ASP A 75 9.10 8.72 -18.71
CA ASP A 75 7.80 9.18 -18.24
C ASP A 75 7.42 8.37 -17.00
N PRO A 76 8.16 8.57 -15.88
CA PRO A 76 7.94 7.79 -14.67
C PRO A 76 6.49 7.95 -14.19
N PRO A 77 5.86 6.86 -13.70
CA PRO A 77 4.47 6.93 -13.27
C PRO A 77 4.30 7.94 -12.13
N ALA A 78 3.28 8.78 -12.28
CA ALA A 78 2.80 9.61 -11.19
C ALA A 78 2.18 8.74 -10.09
N PRO A 79 2.21 9.16 -8.82
CA PRO A 79 1.52 8.44 -7.75
C PRO A 79 0.01 8.30 -8.08
N PRO A 80 -0.64 7.22 -7.61
CA PRO A 80 -2.06 6.99 -7.88
C PRO A 80 -2.92 8.12 -7.29
N GLU A 81 -3.99 8.48 -7.99
CA GLU A 81 -4.90 9.54 -7.58
C GLU A 81 -5.71 9.11 -6.35
N GLN A 82 -5.82 10.00 -5.37
CA GLN A 82 -6.63 9.76 -4.18
C GLN A 82 -8.06 10.24 -4.43
N ILE A 83 -9.03 9.41 -4.05
CA ILE A 83 -10.45 9.74 -4.10
C ILE A 83 -10.98 9.91 -2.68
N PRO A 84 -11.98 10.79 -2.46
CA PRO A 84 -12.65 10.89 -1.17
C PRO A 84 -13.16 9.53 -0.72
N SER A 85 -12.90 9.20 0.55
CA SER A 85 -13.47 8.02 1.17
C SER A 85 -14.72 8.42 1.94
N ASP A 86 -15.86 7.82 1.60
CA ASP A 86 -17.08 7.89 2.43
C ASP A 86 -16.95 7.00 3.68
N ASP A 87 -15.95 6.11 3.68
CA ASP A 87 -15.64 5.24 4.79
C ASP A 87 -14.75 5.97 5.79
N LEU A 88 -15.34 6.29 6.96
CA LEU A 88 -14.65 6.91 8.10
C LEU A 88 -13.42 6.10 8.54
N PHE A 89 -13.38 4.81 8.23
CA PHE A 89 -12.34 3.86 8.64
C PHE A 89 -11.20 3.74 7.63
N GLN A 90 -11.39 4.16 6.38
CA GLN A 90 -10.34 4.20 5.35
C GLN A 90 -9.93 5.64 5.05
N LYS A 91 -8.80 6.08 5.63
CA LYS A 91 -8.28 7.45 5.41
C LYS A 91 -7.94 7.75 3.96
N ILE A 92 -7.48 6.75 3.20
CA ILE A 92 -7.01 6.93 1.84
C ILE A 92 -7.59 5.83 0.97
N ARG A 93 -8.34 6.23 -0.05
CA ARG A 93 -8.77 5.37 -1.13
C ARG A 93 -8.17 5.89 -2.42
N TYR A 94 -7.66 4.99 -3.25
CA TYR A 94 -7.07 5.32 -4.54
C TYR A 94 -8.05 5.03 -5.67
N ASP A 95 -8.01 5.83 -6.74
CA ASP A 95 -8.74 5.54 -7.98
C ASP A 95 -8.12 4.29 -8.64
N PRO A 96 -8.86 3.16 -8.74
CA PRO A 96 -8.36 1.94 -9.36
C PRO A 96 -7.89 2.13 -10.81
N ALA A 97 -8.39 3.12 -11.55
CA ALA A 97 -7.99 3.40 -12.92
C ALA A 97 -6.56 3.95 -13.03
N THR A 98 -6.04 4.53 -11.94
CA THR A 98 -4.70 5.13 -11.88
C THR A 98 -3.67 4.23 -11.20
N VAL A 99 -4.12 3.17 -10.52
CA VAL A 99 -3.26 2.21 -9.83
C VAL A 99 -2.65 1.24 -10.84
N ILE A 100 -1.32 1.09 -10.82
CA ILE A 100 -0.64 0.08 -11.61
C ILE A 100 -1.02 -1.31 -11.06
N PRO A 101 -1.47 -2.27 -11.92
CA PRO A 101 -1.83 -3.61 -11.47
C PRO A 101 -0.69 -4.33 -10.77
N LEU A 102 -0.99 -5.01 -9.66
CA LEU A 102 0.00 -5.70 -8.84
C LEU A 102 0.93 -6.66 -9.61
N PRO A 103 0.43 -7.55 -10.51
CA PRO A 103 1.31 -8.49 -11.21
C PRO A 103 2.39 -7.80 -12.03
N LEU A 104 2.07 -6.63 -12.61
CA LEU A 104 3.01 -5.83 -13.38
C LEU A 104 4.04 -5.15 -12.48
N LEU A 105 3.61 -4.60 -11.32
CA LEU A 105 4.51 -4.00 -10.34
C LEU A 105 5.57 -5.01 -9.86
N VAL A 106 5.13 -6.15 -9.34
CA VAL A 106 6.00 -7.10 -8.63
C VAL A 106 6.86 -7.94 -9.57
N SER A 107 6.32 -8.33 -10.74
CA SER A 107 7.02 -9.25 -11.65
C SER A 107 7.94 -8.54 -12.63
N LEU A 108 7.67 -7.26 -12.92
CA LEU A 108 8.40 -6.52 -13.94
C LEU A 108 8.99 -5.21 -13.40
N LEU A 109 8.17 -4.27 -12.94
CA LEU A 109 8.65 -2.91 -12.71
C LEU A 109 9.67 -2.82 -11.58
N PHE A 110 9.43 -3.44 -10.43
CA PHE A 110 10.42 -3.46 -9.34
C PHE A 110 11.70 -4.21 -9.73
N ARG A 111 11.60 -5.28 -10.52
CA ARG A 111 12.76 -6.01 -11.06
C ARG A 111 13.61 -5.10 -11.96
N LEU A 112 12.98 -4.28 -12.80
CA LEU A 112 13.68 -3.31 -13.65
C LEU A 112 14.32 -2.19 -12.83
N VAL A 113 13.62 -1.66 -11.82
CA VAL A 113 14.15 -0.63 -10.92
C VAL A 113 15.43 -1.12 -10.24
N ASP A 114 15.40 -2.34 -9.68
CA ASP A 114 16.55 -2.96 -9.02
C ASP A 114 17.68 -3.22 -10.01
N LYS A 115 17.40 -3.90 -11.13
CA LYS A 115 18.41 -4.25 -12.15
C LYS A 115 19.15 -3.04 -12.71
N TYR A 116 18.44 -1.93 -12.94
CA TYR A 116 19.00 -0.73 -13.57
C TYR A 116 19.35 0.37 -12.59
N ALA A 117 19.21 0.16 -11.27
CA ALA A 117 19.40 1.19 -10.25
C ALA A 117 18.69 2.51 -10.65
N ILE A 118 17.40 2.42 -10.95
CA ILE A 118 16.58 3.59 -11.31
C ILE A 118 16.45 4.50 -10.08
N ALA A 119 16.46 5.82 -10.29
CA ALA A 119 16.39 6.83 -9.24
C ALA A 119 15.29 6.57 -8.19
N GLU A 120 15.62 6.79 -6.91
CA GLU A 120 14.75 6.50 -5.75
C GLU A 120 13.37 7.20 -5.81
N GLY A 121 13.27 8.35 -6.48
CA GLY A 121 11.99 9.02 -6.69
C GLY A 121 10.98 8.16 -7.47
N VAL A 122 11.43 7.43 -8.48
CA VAL A 122 10.59 6.51 -9.26
C VAL A 122 10.21 5.29 -8.41
N ALA A 123 11.17 4.72 -7.69
CA ALA A 123 10.94 3.61 -6.76
C ALA A 123 9.91 3.98 -5.69
N THR A 124 9.99 5.19 -5.13
CA THR A 124 9.05 5.72 -4.14
C THR A 124 7.63 5.79 -4.71
N ASN A 125 7.44 6.31 -5.92
CA ASN A 125 6.12 6.34 -6.57
C ASN A 125 5.56 4.93 -6.77
N LEU A 126 6.39 3.97 -7.22
CA LEU A 126 5.98 2.58 -7.36
C LEU A 126 5.58 1.94 -6.02
N ARG A 127 6.26 2.29 -4.91
CA ARG A 127 5.84 1.88 -3.56
C ARG A 127 4.47 2.44 -3.16
N VAL A 128 4.10 3.65 -3.62
CA VAL A 128 2.72 4.16 -3.42
C VAL A 128 1.70 3.30 -4.18
N HIS A 129 1.99 2.92 -5.43
CA HIS A 129 1.12 1.99 -6.17
C HIS A 129 1.04 0.60 -5.52
N LEU A 130 2.16 0.11 -4.97
CA LEU A 130 2.19 -1.15 -4.22
C LEU A 130 1.24 -1.09 -3.02
N ARG A 131 1.30 -0.03 -2.21
CA ARG A 131 0.39 0.20 -1.08
C ARG A 131 -1.07 0.35 -1.52
N ALA A 132 -1.31 1.00 -2.66
CA ALA A 132 -2.67 1.13 -3.20
C ALA A 132 -3.30 -0.22 -3.57
N ASN A 133 -2.50 -1.26 -3.81
CA ASN A 133 -2.99 -2.63 -4.04
C ASN A 133 -3.25 -3.42 -2.74
N ALA A 134 -2.77 -2.94 -1.59
CA ALA A 134 -2.85 -3.69 -0.33
C ALA A 134 -4.28 -4.05 0.11
N PRO A 135 -5.32 -3.18 -0.04
CA PRO A 135 -6.69 -3.57 0.32
C PRO A 135 -7.24 -4.75 -0.49
N ALA A 136 -6.80 -4.91 -1.75
CA ALA A 136 -7.27 -5.96 -2.64
C ALA A 136 -6.42 -7.24 -2.57
N TYR A 137 -5.11 -7.09 -2.34
CA TYR A 137 -4.12 -8.17 -2.35
C TYR A 137 -3.16 -8.08 -1.16
N PRO A 138 -3.68 -8.13 0.08
CA PRO A 138 -2.92 -7.77 1.26
C PRO A 138 -1.75 -8.73 1.54
N LEU A 139 -1.96 -10.02 1.31
CA LEU A 139 -0.98 -11.05 1.61
C LEU A 139 0.18 -11.02 0.59
N GLU A 140 -0.13 -10.83 -0.68
CA GLU A 140 0.84 -10.69 -1.77
C GLU A 140 1.68 -9.42 -1.62
N VAL A 141 1.04 -8.29 -1.31
CA VAL A 141 1.74 -7.03 -1.06
C VAL A 141 2.64 -7.15 0.18
N TYR A 142 2.14 -7.74 1.27
CA TYR A 142 2.93 -8.00 2.47
C TYR A 142 4.13 -8.90 2.17
N GLY A 143 3.91 -10.02 1.49
CA GLY A 143 4.96 -10.99 1.16
C GLY A 143 6.05 -10.37 0.29
N PHE A 144 5.66 -9.61 -0.73
CA PHE A 144 6.59 -8.87 -1.58
C PHE A 144 7.36 -7.81 -0.81
N ALA A 145 6.68 -6.94 -0.05
CA ALA A 145 7.33 -5.91 0.74
C ALA A 145 8.32 -6.49 1.76
N ALA A 146 7.95 -7.60 2.43
CA ALA A 146 8.80 -8.29 3.38
C ALA A 146 10.02 -8.96 2.72
N LEU A 147 9.90 -9.44 1.48
CA LEU A 147 11.02 -10.02 0.72
C LEU A 147 12.06 -8.96 0.37
N HIS A 148 11.61 -7.73 0.08
CA HIS A 148 12.44 -6.62 -0.35
C HIS A 148 12.76 -5.61 0.77
N GLU A 149 12.58 -6.00 2.04
CA GLU A 149 12.89 -5.18 3.22
C GLU A 149 12.17 -3.81 3.24
N MET A 150 11.00 -3.73 2.63
CA MET A 150 10.13 -2.55 2.61
C MET A 150 9.24 -2.54 3.86
N ASP A 151 9.84 -2.34 5.04
CA ASP A 151 9.18 -2.51 6.34
C ASP A 151 7.91 -1.65 6.50
N TRP A 152 7.89 -0.43 5.95
CA TRP A 152 6.74 0.46 6.00
C TRP A 152 5.56 -0.08 5.17
N GLU A 153 5.82 -0.46 3.92
CA GLU A 153 4.84 -1.07 3.02
C GLU A 153 4.31 -2.40 3.57
N ALA A 154 5.18 -3.19 4.20
CA ALA A 154 4.78 -4.43 4.86
C ALA A 154 3.87 -4.16 6.07
N SER A 155 4.20 -3.17 6.90
CA SER A 155 3.34 -2.77 8.03
C SER A 155 1.97 -2.31 7.55
N GLU A 156 1.94 -1.41 6.57
CA GLU A 156 0.71 -0.91 5.94
C GLU A 156 -0.12 -2.04 5.31
N ALA A 157 0.50 -3.00 4.62
CA ALA A 157 -0.24 -4.13 4.06
C ALA A 157 -0.79 -5.06 5.13
N SER A 158 -0.07 -5.22 6.25
CA SER A 158 -0.47 -6.12 7.34
C SER A 158 -1.81 -5.76 7.97
N GLN A 159 -2.22 -4.50 7.90
CA GLN A 159 -3.52 -4.03 8.40
C GLN A 159 -4.72 -4.61 7.63
N TYR A 160 -4.50 -5.06 6.40
CA TYR A 160 -5.53 -5.63 5.54
C TYR A 160 -5.49 -7.17 5.51
N VAL A 161 -4.45 -7.77 6.08
CA VAL A 161 -4.29 -9.23 6.11
C VAL A 161 -5.25 -9.83 7.13
N LEU A 162 -6.04 -10.83 6.72
CA LEU A 162 -6.94 -11.59 7.58
C LEU A 162 -6.15 -12.38 8.64
N PRO A 163 -6.79 -12.94 9.70
CA PRO A 163 -6.09 -13.80 10.62
C PRO A 163 -5.34 -14.90 9.85
N ILE A 164 -4.08 -15.14 10.19
CA ILE A 164 -3.26 -16.08 9.40
C ILE A 164 -3.88 -17.48 9.31
N ALA A 165 -4.61 -17.90 10.35
CA ALA A 165 -5.34 -19.16 10.38
C ALA A 165 -6.46 -19.28 9.34
N SER A 166 -6.90 -18.17 8.73
CA SER A 166 -7.94 -18.12 7.70
C SER A 166 -7.42 -18.45 6.29
N TYR A 167 -6.10 -18.41 6.08
CA TYR A 167 -5.50 -18.70 4.78
C TYR A 167 -5.16 -20.18 4.62
N ARG A 168 -5.23 -20.66 3.37
CA ARG A 168 -4.75 -21.99 2.99
C ARG A 168 -3.24 -22.02 2.95
N PHE A 169 -2.68 -23.23 3.02
CA PHE A 169 -1.24 -23.44 2.93
C PHE A 169 -0.66 -22.94 1.60
N GLU A 170 -1.42 -23.02 0.51
CA GLU A 170 -0.98 -22.54 -0.81
C GLU A 170 -0.86 -21.00 -0.85
N GLU A 171 -1.76 -20.30 -0.16
CA GLU A 171 -1.80 -18.84 -0.13
C GLU A 171 -0.66 -18.26 0.72
N ILE A 172 -0.37 -18.88 1.89
CA ILE A 172 0.69 -18.44 2.80
C ILE A 172 2.09 -18.52 2.18
N LYS A 173 2.29 -19.33 1.12
CA LYS A 173 3.59 -19.48 0.45
C LYS A 173 4.15 -18.18 -0.13
N VAL A 174 3.32 -17.15 -0.31
CA VAL A 174 3.79 -15.82 -0.75
C VAL A 174 4.63 -15.11 0.31
N ILE A 175 4.54 -15.52 1.59
CA ILE A 175 5.40 -15.01 2.65
C ILE A 175 6.79 -15.68 2.52
N PRO A 176 7.87 -14.89 2.36
CA PRO A 176 9.15 -15.41 1.87
C PRO A 176 9.87 -16.34 2.87
N ASN A 177 9.68 -16.13 4.18
CA ASN A 177 10.36 -16.90 5.20
C ASN A 177 9.62 -16.87 6.56
N VAL A 178 10.07 -17.73 7.48
CA VAL A 178 9.49 -17.87 8.83
C VAL A 178 9.59 -16.59 9.68
N VAL A 179 10.61 -15.76 9.44
CA VAL A 179 10.79 -14.50 10.18
C VAL A 179 9.69 -13.51 9.77
N SER A 180 9.44 -13.34 8.48
CA SER A 180 8.34 -12.51 7.97
C SER A 180 6.98 -13.03 8.43
N TYR A 181 6.76 -14.35 8.39
CA TYR A 181 5.54 -14.96 8.92
C TYR A 181 5.33 -14.62 10.41
N HIS A 182 6.37 -14.79 11.23
CA HIS A 182 6.29 -14.50 12.66
C HIS A 182 6.12 -13.00 12.95
N LYS A 183 6.74 -12.11 12.17
CA LYS A 183 6.50 -10.66 12.24
C LYS A 183 5.02 -10.35 12.04
N LEU A 184 4.39 -10.92 11.00
CA LEU A 184 2.97 -10.73 10.72
C LEU A 184 2.07 -11.21 11.87
N VAL A 185 2.32 -12.41 12.41
CA VAL A 185 1.57 -12.94 13.56
C VAL A 185 1.69 -12.02 14.78
N ARG A 186 2.89 -11.48 15.05
CA ARG A 186 3.10 -10.52 16.14
C ARG A 186 2.36 -9.21 15.93
N LEU A 187 2.35 -8.69 14.71
CA LEU A 187 1.60 -7.47 14.37
C LEU A 187 0.09 -7.68 14.58
N GLN A 188 -0.44 -8.84 14.15
CA GLN A 188 -1.85 -9.19 14.37
C GLN A 188 -2.20 -9.29 15.87
N ASP A 189 -1.38 -9.97 16.68
CA ASP A 189 -1.59 -10.06 18.13
C ASP A 189 -1.49 -8.70 18.82
N PHE A 190 -0.51 -7.87 18.43
CA PHE A 190 -0.37 -6.51 18.94
C PHE A 190 -1.61 -5.66 18.63
N ARG A 191 -2.11 -5.72 17.39
CA ARG A 191 -3.30 -4.98 16.97
C ARG A 191 -4.54 -5.41 17.76
N VAL A 192 -4.74 -6.70 17.94
CA VAL A 192 -5.87 -7.21 18.75
C VAL A 192 -5.79 -6.70 20.20
N LYS A 193 -4.59 -6.68 20.79
CA LYS A 193 -4.38 -6.13 22.14
C LYS A 193 -4.65 -4.63 22.18
N ALA A 194 -4.11 -3.86 21.23
CA ALA A 194 -4.33 -2.43 21.13
C ALA A 194 -5.82 -2.07 20.95
N LEU A 195 -6.55 -2.80 20.10
CA LEU A 195 -7.99 -2.62 19.92
C LEU A 195 -8.79 -2.96 21.19
N ARG A 196 -8.40 -3.99 21.94
CA ARG A 196 -9.01 -4.33 23.23
C ARG A 196 -8.76 -3.25 24.26
N ASP A 197 -7.53 -2.75 24.35
CA ASP A 197 -7.15 -1.68 25.28
C ASP A 197 -7.88 -0.37 24.93
N LEU A 198 -7.96 -0.02 23.65
CA LEU A 198 -8.72 1.12 23.15
C LEU A 198 -10.20 1.00 23.52
N LEU A 199 -10.83 -0.13 23.19
CA LEU A 199 -12.23 -0.37 23.53
C LEU A 199 -12.46 -0.33 25.04
N LEU A 200 -11.50 -0.80 25.84
CA LEU A 200 -11.60 -0.77 27.30
C LEU A 200 -11.39 0.62 27.90
N GLY A 201 -10.62 1.48 27.24
CA GLY A 201 -10.37 2.85 27.67
C GLY A 201 -11.52 3.81 27.36
N GLU A 202 -12.34 3.52 26.35
CA GLU A 202 -13.32 4.50 25.85
C GLU A 202 -14.59 4.61 26.70
N GLU A 203 -14.84 5.78 27.29
CA GLU A 203 -16.04 6.08 28.06
C GLU A 203 -17.11 6.77 27.19
N ILE A 204 -18.38 6.37 27.31
CA ILE A 204 -19.49 7.05 26.61
C ILE A 204 -19.72 8.50 27.10
N PHE A 205 -19.31 8.80 28.35
CA PHE A 205 -19.36 10.14 28.94
C PHE A 205 -18.01 10.44 29.60
N PRO A 206 -16.97 10.84 28.83
CA PRO A 206 -15.66 11.16 29.38
C PRO A 206 -15.78 12.23 30.48
N HIS A 207 -15.33 11.91 31.69
CA HIS A 207 -15.46 12.80 32.87
C HIS A 207 -16.90 13.28 33.17
N GLY A 208 -17.92 12.58 32.68
CA GLY A 208 -19.33 12.96 32.82
C GLY A 208 -19.80 14.07 31.87
N TYR A 209 -18.98 14.54 30.93
CA TYR A 209 -19.39 15.55 29.96
C TYR A 209 -20.50 15.03 29.05
N GLY A 210 -21.55 15.83 28.87
CA GLY A 210 -22.69 15.47 28.02
C GLY A 210 -23.60 14.38 28.60
N ALA A 211 -23.41 13.98 29.87
CA ALA A 211 -24.23 12.99 30.54
C ALA A 211 -25.71 13.36 30.58
N CYS A 212 -26.57 12.42 30.17
CA CYS A 212 -28.01 12.56 30.32
C CYS A 212 -28.42 12.22 31.75
N THR A 213 -28.94 13.19 32.51
CA THR A 213 -29.35 12.99 33.90
C THR A 213 -30.43 11.91 34.08
N THR A 214 -31.31 11.74 33.10
CA THR A 214 -32.40 10.76 33.16
C THR A 214 -31.95 9.33 32.82
N HIS A 215 -30.97 9.18 31.94
CA HIS A 215 -30.62 7.87 31.36
C HIS A 215 -29.17 7.44 31.63
N TYR A 216 -28.40 8.22 32.41
CA TYR A 216 -26.97 8.00 32.66
C TYR A 216 -26.63 6.53 32.94
N ASP A 217 -27.24 5.94 33.99
CA ASP A 217 -26.94 4.57 34.41
C ASP A 217 -27.27 3.55 33.32
N SER A 218 -28.42 3.71 32.65
CA SER A 218 -28.87 2.80 31.60
C SER A 218 -27.99 2.86 30.34
N THR A 219 -27.53 4.06 29.98
CA THR A 219 -26.64 4.30 28.83
C THR A 219 -25.25 3.75 29.12
N THR A 220 -24.67 4.04 30.28
CA THR A 220 -23.37 3.50 30.70
C THR A 220 -23.40 1.98 30.79
N THR A 221 -24.46 1.40 31.38
CA THR A 221 -24.61 -0.07 31.47
C THR A 221 -24.69 -0.73 30.10
N SER A 222 -25.43 -0.12 29.16
CA SER A 222 -25.58 -0.63 27.79
C SER A 222 -24.27 -0.54 27.01
N TRP A 223 -23.54 0.58 27.15
CA TRP A 223 -22.21 0.77 26.58
C TRP A 223 -21.21 -0.27 27.10
N ASP A 224 -21.10 -0.41 28.43
CA ASP A 224 -20.20 -1.38 29.06
C ASP A 224 -20.53 -2.82 28.68
N ARG A 225 -21.82 -3.15 28.58
CA ARG A 225 -22.26 -4.49 28.16
C ARG A 225 -21.81 -4.77 26.74
N GLN A 226 -22.02 -3.86 25.79
CA GLN A 226 -21.60 -4.03 24.40
C GLN A 226 -20.09 -4.15 24.30
N ARG A 227 -19.34 -3.27 24.97
CA ARG A 227 -17.87 -3.33 25.03
C ARG A 227 -17.37 -4.69 25.49
N LYS A 228 -17.86 -5.17 26.65
CA LYS A 228 -17.45 -6.46 27.22
C LYS A 228 -17.84 -7.64 26.32
N ALA A 229 -18.99 -7.57 25.66
CA ALA A 229 -19.43 -8.61 24.72
C ALA A 229 -18.55 -8.63 23.45
N LEU A 230 -18.12 -7.47 22.96
CA LEU A 230 -17.25 -7.34 21.79
C LEU A 230 -15.81 -7.80 22.08
N MET A 231 -15.26 -7.53 23.27
CA MET A 231 -13.89 -7.90 23.64
C MET A 231 -13.49 -9.35 23.31
N GLY A 232 -14.38 -10.30 23.60
CA GLY A 232 -14.13 -11.73 23.37
C GLY A 232 -14.15 -12.13 21.89
N ARG A 233 -14.63 -11.25 21.02
CA ARG A 233 -14.79 -11.46 19.58
C ARG A 233 -13.83 -10.62 18.73
N ILE A 234 -13.07 -9.69 19.34
CA ILE A 234 -12.08 -8.87 18.61
C ILE A 234 -11.00 -9.78 18.02
N ASP A 235 -10.88 -9.69 16.71
CA ASP A 235 -9.79 -10.16 15.88
C ASP A 235 -9.10 -8.97 15.16
N ASN A 236 -8.17 -9.27 14.26
CA ASN A 236 -7.38 -8.27 13.56
C ASN A 236 -8.13 -7.51 12.46
N ALA A 237 -9.31 -7.99 12.05
CA ALA A 237 -10.16 -7.41 11.01
C ALA A 237 -11.44 -6.79 11.57
N THR A 238 -11.62 -6.83 12.89
CA THR A 238 -12.82 -6.32 13.56
C THR A 238 -12.91 -4.80 13.46
N ASP A 239 -13.97 -4.30 12.82
CA ASP A 239 -14.37 -2.91 12.91
C ASP A 239 -15.06 -2.66 14.25
N VAL A 240 -14.25 -2.28 15.26
CA VAL A 240 -14.72 -2.02 16.62
C VAL A 240 -15.76 -0.90 16.66
N ALA A 241 -15.57 0.15 15.85
CA ALA A 241 -16.49 1.29 15.84
C ALA A 241 -17.81 0.93 15.14
N GLY A 242 -17.76 0.20 14.02
CA GLY A 242 -18.94 -0.36 13.38
C GLY A 242 -19.74 -1.28 14.31
N GLU A 243 -19.08 -2.20 15.02
CA GLU A 243 -19.73 -3.08 16.01
C GLU A 243 -20.33 -2.32 17.20
N MET A 244 -19.72 -1.21 17.62
CA MET A 244 -20.26 -0.35 18.67
C MET A 244 -21.38 0.56 18.17
N SER A 245 -21.41 0.89 16.88
CA SER A 245 -22.43 1.77 16.26
C SER A 245 -23.85 1.21 16.37
N ALA A 246 -24.00 -0.12 16.52
CA ALA A 246 -25.28 -0.79 16.77
C ALA A 246 -26.02 -0.26 18.01
N LEU A 247 -25.31 0.31 18.99
CA LEU A 247 -25.93 0.95 20.15
C LEU A 247 -26.67 2.25 19.81
N THR A 248 -26.34 2.90 18.70
CA THR A 248 -26.96 4.17 18.30
C THR A 248 -28.48 4.01 18.15
N GLU A 249 -28.93 2.88 17.60
CA GLU A 249 -30.36 2.56 17.46
C GLU A 249 -31.08 2.48 18.82
N THR A 250 -30.38 1.95 19.83
CA THR A 250 -30.91 1.80 21.20
C THR A 250 -31.16 3.15 21.88
N PHE A 251 -30.43 4.20 21.48
CA PHE A 251 -30.51 5.52 22.10
C PHE A 251 -31.31 6.55 21.29
N THR A 252 -31.92 6.16 20.18
CA THR A 252 -32.68 7.05 19.28
C THR A 252 -33.79 7.86 19.98
N ALA A 253 -34.39 7.32 21.03
CA ALA A 253 -35.43 7.99 21.81
C ALA A 253 -34.91 9.19 22.64
N CYS A 254 -33.61 9.25 22.94
CA CYS A 254 -33.01 10.35 23.70
C CYS A 254 -31.89 11.02 22.90
N LYS A 255 -32.13 12.25 22.44
CA LYS A 255 -31.18 13.02 21.62
C LYS A 255 -29.80 13.18 22.28
N ILE A 256 -29.74 13.31 23.62
CA ILE A 256 -28.48 13.46 24.36
C ILE A 256 -27.68 12.15 24.34
N CYS A 257 -28.31 11.02 24.69
CA CYS A 257 -27.66 9.71 24.69
C CYS A 257 -27.24 9.28 23.27
N CYS A 258 -28.10 9.52 22.28
CA CYS A 258 -27.77 9.26 20.88
C CYS A 258 -26.53 10.05 20.45
N LYS A 259 -26.50 11.36 20.70
CA LYS A 259 -25.34 12.21 20.39
C LYS A 259 -24.06 11.75 21.09
N ALA A 260 -24.14 11.38 22.37
CA ALA A 260 -22.99 10.89 23.12
C ALA A 260 -22.46 9.56 22.55
N CYS A 261 -23.36 8.63 22.22
CA CYS A 261 -23.01 7.37 21.58
C CYS A 261 -22.35 7.58 20.20
N THR A 262 -22.93 8.44 19.35
CA THR A 262 -22.35 8.77 18.05
C THR A 262 -20.94 9.35 18.21
N ALA A 263 -20.75 10.31 19.13
CA ALA A 263 -19.45 10.91 19.37
C ALA A 263 -18.42 9.89 19.89
N ALA A 264 -18.80 9.01 20.83
CA ALA A 264 -17.91 7.96 21.34
C ALA A 264 -17.53 6.95 20.23
N VAL A 265 -18.48 6.59 19.36
CA VAL A 265 -18.22 5.71 18.21
C VAL A 265 -17.30 6.39 17.18
N GLU A 266 -17.50 7.68 16.90
CA GLU A 266 -16.60 8.47 16.04
C GLU A 266 -15.18 8.55 16.64
N MET A 267 -15.05 8.70 17.96
CA MET A 267 -13.75 8.68 18.63
C MET A 267 -13.05 7.32 18.53
N LEU A 268 -13.81 6.22 18.67
CA LEU A 268 -13.28 4.86 18.41
C LEU A 268 -12.84 4.70 16.96
N ALA A 269 -13.60 5.23 16.00
CA ALA A 269 -13.27 5.19 14.58
C ALA A 269 -11.93 5.87 14.28
N VAL A 270 -11.73 7.08 14.80
CA VAL A 270 -10.49 7.83 14.59
C VAL A 270 -9.31 7.16 15.27
N SER A 271 -9.53 6.62 16.47
CA SER A 271 -8.47 6.03 17.29
C SER A 271 -8.04 4.65 16.79
N SER A 272 -8.95 3.85 16.24
CA SER A 272 -8.62 2.52 15.70
C SER A 272 -7.71 2.59 14.46
N ILE A 273 -7.75 3.70 13.72
CA ILE A 273 -6.89 3.98 12.56
C ILE A 273 -5.47 4.39 13.00
N ALA A 274 -5.30 4.91 14.22
CA ALA A 274 -4.00 5.40 14.69
C ALA A 274 -3.01 4.29 15.10
N PHE A 275 -3.43 3.02 15.04
CA PHE A 275 -2.61 1.84 15.35
C PHE A 275 -2.34 1.01 14.08
N PRO A 276 -1.41 1.44 13.20
CA PRO A 276 -0.89 0.60 12.11
C PRO A 276 0.04 -0.50 12.65
#